data_AF-A0A8H4EL15-F1
#
_entry.id   AF-A0A8H4EL15-F1
#
_cell.length_a   1.000
_cell.length_b   1.000
_cell.length_c   1.000
_cell.angle_alpha   90.00
_cell.angle_beta   90.00
_cell.angle_gamma   90.00
#
_symmetry.space_group_name_H-M   'P 1'
#
loop_
_entity.id
_entity.type
_entity.pdbx_description
1 polymer ?
#
loop_
_entity_poly.entity_id
_entity_poly.type
_entity_poly.pdbx_seq_one_letter_code
_entity_poly.pdbx_strand_id
1 'polypeptide(L)'
;MAKLPLPLQPTKVEPIKNKTKKWHIRDDPITWQNWYKHLNWLHTTILLSTPFIALYGFFTTEIQLKTLIWAIIYYFITGLGITAGYHRLWAHRSYKASRPFEIFLIFAASGAVEGTIRWWCRDHRAHHRWTDTELDPYSANKGFFYSHLGWMLLKQNPYRIGRADISDLDADPLIMFQGKYYGVFALVFGFILPTIVAGFGWGDWRGGFYYAAIARLVFVHHATFCVNSLAHYLGDMPFDDRHTPRDHFITAILSLGEGYHNFHHEFPMDYRNAIKLYQYDPTKWLIKFLSYFGFTHHLKTFPDNEIKKGQIMMKQKKLDEEKLKLNWGVPLDQLPIFTFDEFLENAISNNLICIEGAIYDVSKFMDEHPGGKTLIVSSLGKDMTTAFNGGVYSHSNAARNLMSSFRVGVISGGGEVESRKKKQ
;
A
#
# COMPACT_ATOMS: atom_id res chain seq x y z
N MET A 1 -25.00 30.98 -18.14
CA MET A 1 -25.06 30.46 -16.76
C MET A 1 -25.47 29.00 -16.79
N ALA A 2 -24.50 28.10 -16.80
CA ALA A 2 -24.75 26.65 -16.75
C ALA A 2 -25.02 26.24 -15.30
N LYS A 3 -26.16 25.61 -15.03
CA LYS A 3 -26.51 25.09 -13.70
C LYS A 3 -25.57 23.94 -13.34
N LEU A 4 -24.82 24.11 -12.25
CA LEU A 4 -24.06 23.04 -11.60
C LEU A 4 -24.99 21.86 -11.27
N PRO A 5 -24.56 20.61 -11.50
CA PRO A 5 -25.35 19.44 -11.09
C PRO A 5 -25.41 19.36 -9.56
N LEU A 6 -26.60 19.08 -9.04
CA LEU A 6 -26.84 18.85 -7.61
C LEU A 6 -25.98 17.68 -7.10
N PRO A 7 -25.47 17.76 -5.85
CA PRO A 7 -24.73 16.66 -5.25
C PRO A 7 -25.62 15.41 -5.18
N LEU A 8 -25.08 14.28 -5.66
CA LEU A 8 -25.69 12.96 -5.51
C LEU A 8 -25.96 12.71 -4.02
N GLN A 9 -27.23 12.59 -3.64
CA GLN A 9 -27.59 12.17 -2.30
C GLN A 9 -26.95 10.80 -2.04
N PRO A 10 -26.36 10.56 -0.85
CA PRO A 10 -25.86 9.25 -0.50
C PRO A 10 -27.02 8.26 -0.61
N THR A 11 -26.85 7.22 -1.43
CA THR A 11 -27.76 6.09 -1.46
C THR A 11 -27.90 5.59 -0.02
N LYS A 12 -29.11 5.75 0.55
CA LYS A 12 -29.45 5.13 1.83
C LYS A 12 -29.28 3.62 1.64
N VAL A 13 -28.15 3.10 2.11
CA VAL A 13 -27.97 1.67 2.30
C VAL A 13 -29.04 1.28 3.31
N GLU A 14 -30.08 0.58 2.86
CA GLU A 14 -31.07 0.02 3.77
C GLU A 14 -30.32 -0.81 4.82
N PRO A 15 -30.57 -0.60 6.12
CA PRO A 15 -29.97 -1.42 7.14
C PRO A 15 -30.38 -2.86 6.87
N ILE A 16 -29.37 -3.71 6.66
CA ILE A 16 -29.54 -5.16 6.50
C ILE A 16 -30.46 -5.61 7.64
N LYS A 17 -31.66 -6.12 7.32
CA LYS A 17 -32.63 -6.66 8.28
C LYS A 17 -31.87 -7.47 9.33
N ASN A 18 -32.00 -7.05 10.60
CA ASN A 18 -31.40 -7.68 11.78
C ASN A 18 -31.73 -9.18 11.78
N LYS A 19 -30.84 -10.00 11.21
CA LYS A 19 -30.82 -11.42 11.52
C LYS A 19 -30.42 -11.49 12.99
N THR A 20 -31.29 -12.06 13.82
CA THR A 20 -31.01 -12.37 15.23
C THR A 20 -29.59 -12.90 15.34
N LYS A 21 -28.71 -12.14 16.02
CA LYS A 21 -27.28 -12.45 16.14
C LYS A 21 -27.16 -13.81 16.83
N LYS A 22 -26.86 -14.85 16.05
CA LYS A 22 -26.59 -16.18 16.61
C LYS A 22 -25.33 -16.06 17.47
N TRP A 23 -25.44 -16.42 18.75
CA TRP A 23 -24.32 -16.37 19.68
C TRP A 23 -23.12 -17.15 19.11
N HIS A 24 -21.93 -16.57 19.28
CA HIS A 24 -20.67 -17.19 18.94
C HIS A 24 -19.67 -16.95 20.08
N ILE A 25 -18.75 -17.88 20.34
CA ILE A 25 -17.78 -17.77 21.44
C ILE A 25 -16.96 -16.47 21.43
N ARG A 26 -16.77 -15.86 20.25
CA ARG A 26 -16.09 -14.56 20.09
C ARG A 26 -16.90 -13.35 20.57
N ASP A 27 -18.17 -13.53 20.87
CA ASP A 27 -18.99 -12.49 21.50
C ASP A 27 -18.71 -12.40 23.01
N ASP A 28 -18.08 -13.43 23.61
CA ASP A 28 -17.69 -13.46 25.01
C ASP A 28 -16.26 -12.94 25.22
N PRO A 29 -15.95 -12.29 26.36
CA PRO A 29 -14.58 -11.94 26.71
C PRO A 29 -13.72 -13.19 26.92
N ILE A 30 -12.43 -13.09 26.56
CA ILE A 30 -11.46 -14.16 26.82
C ILE A 30 -11.09 -14.14 28.31
N THR A 31 -11.24 -15.28 28.96
CA THR A 31 -10.94 -15.51 30.37
C THR A 31 -10.11 -16.79 30.53
N TRP A 32 -9.50 -16.98 31.70
CA TRP A 32 -8.79 -18.22 32.03
C TRP A 32 -9.67 -19.47 31.95
N GLN A 33 -10.99 -19.34 32.08
CA GLN A 33 -11.93 -20.46 32.06
C GLN A 33 -12.42 -20.81 30.64
N ASN A 34 -12.27 -19.93 29.65
CA ASN A 34 -12.81 -20.15 28.31
C ASN A 34 -11.82 -19.97 27.15
N TRP A 35 -10.58 -19.48 27.37
CA TRP A 35 -9.61 -19.19 26.30
C TRP A 35 -9.46 -20.32 25.26
N TYR A 36 -9.43 -21.57 25.74
CA TYR A 36 -9.29 -22.78 24.93
C TYR A 36 -10.48 -23.02 23.97
N LYS A 37 -11.65 -22.45 24.28
CA LYS A 37 -12.84 -22.50 23.41
C LYS A 37 -12.73 -21.53 22.23
N HIS A 38 -11.97 -20.44 22.39
CA HIS A 38 -11.70 -19.46 21.33
C HIS A 38 -10.67 -19.95 20.32
N LEU A 39 -9.85 -20.95 20.66
CA LEU A 39 -8.83 -21.48 19.75
C LEU A 39 -9.42 -22.29 18.60
N ASN A 40 -8.86 -22.10 17.42
CA ASN A 40 -9.02 -22.99 16.28
C ASN A 40 -7.96 -24.09 16.38
N TRP A 41 -8.29 -25.17 17.09
CA TRP A 41 -7.35 -26.25 17.40
C TRP A 41 -6.67 -26.87 16.19
N LEU A 42 -7.33 -26.94 15.02
CA LEU A 42 -6.70 -27.45 13.81
C LEU A 42 -5.55 -26.55 13.35
N HIS A 43 -5.82 -25.26 13.18
CA HIS A 43 -4.82 -24.30 12.74
C HIS A 43 -3.74 -24.10 13.81
N THR A 44 -4.14 -24.00 15.08
CA THR A 44 -3.22 -23.85 16.21
C THR A 44 -2.26 -25.02 16.30
N THR A 45 -2.74 -26.26 16.17
CA THR A 45 -1.87 -27.43 16.22
C THR A 45 -0.85 -27.39 15.08
N ILE A 46 -1.31 -27.20 13.84
CA ILE A 46 -0.41 -27.18 12.67
C ILE A 46 0.63 -26.06 12.77
N LEU A 47 0.18 -24.82 13.00
CA LEU A 47 1.04 -23.64 12.97
C LEU A 47 2.01 -23.56 14.16
N LEU A 48 1.66 -24.16 15.31
CA LEU A 48 2.56 -24.20 16.46
C LEU A 48 3.45 -25.44 16.45
N SER A 49 3.00 -26.59 15.95
CA SER A 49 3.82 -27.81 15.96
C SER A 49 4.90 -27.80 14.89
N THR A 50 4.63 -27.26 13.68
CA THR A 50 5.60 -27.33 12.58
C THR A 50 6.91 -26.59 12.85
N PRO A 51 6.96 -25.42 13.52
CA PRO A 51 8.23 -24.80 13.92
C PRO A 51 9.03 -25.68 14.90
N PHE A 52 8.39 -26.33 15.87
CA PHE A 52 9.09 -27.23 16.79
C PHE A 52 9.63 -28.47 16.08
N ILE A 53 8.88 -29.04 15.13
CA ILE A 53 9.33 -30.18 14.31
C ILE A 53 10.50 -29.74 13.40
N ALA A 54 10.44 -28.54 12.81
CA ALA A 54 11.53 -27.98 12.01
C ALA A 54 12.80 -27.80 12.87
N LEU A 55 12.65 -27.26 14.09
CA LEU A 55 13.75 -27.05 15.02
C LEU A 55 14.39 -28.38 15.46
N TYR A 56 13.57 -29.39 15.77
CA TYR A 56 14.05 -30.75 16.03
C TYR A 56 14.81 -31.31 14.82
N GLY A 57 14.27 -31.11 13.61
CA GLY A 57 14.91 -31.50 12.36
C GLY A 57 16.29 -30.87 12.19
N PHE A 58 16.39 -29.56 12.45
CA PHE A 58 17.64 -28.80 12.37
C PHE A 58 18.73 -29.36 13.29
N PHE A 59 18.38 -29.80 14.50
CA PHE A 59 19.34 -30.37 15.45
C PHE A 59 19.66 -31.86 15.23
N THR A 60 18.84 -32.59 14.47
CA THR A 60 18.94 -34.06 14.38
C THR A 60 19.11 -34.60 12.96
N THR A 61 19.23 -33.73 11.98
CA THR A 61 19.31 -34.12 10.57
C THR A 61 20.45 -33.36 9.91
N GLU A 62 21.40 -34.10 9.34
CA GLU A 62 22.50 -33.52 8.61
C GLU A 62 21.99 -32.76 7.37
N ILE A 63 22.56 -31.59 7.11
CA ILE A 63 22.18 -30.78 5.95
C ILE A 63 22.94 -31.29 4.74
N GLN A 64 22.21 -31.88 3.79
CA GLN A 64 22.76 -32.18 2.47
C GLN A 64 22.49 -31.02 1.50
N LEU A 65 23.51 -30.61 0.75
CA LEU A 65 23.41 -29.48 -0.18
C LEU A 65 22.29 -29.67 -1.23
N LYS A 66 22.13 -30.89 -1.78
CA LYS A 66 21.07 -31.20 -2.76
C LYS A 66 19.67 -30.99 -2.17
N THR A 67 19.45 -31.44 -0.94
CA THR A 67 18.21 -31.24 -0.20
C THR A 67 17.96 -29.79 0.12
N LEU A 68 18.99 -29.03 0.50
CA LEU A 68 18.85 -27.60 0.75
C LEU A 68 18.45 -26.83 -0.53
N ILE A 69 19.12 -27.11 -1.66
CA ILE A 69 18.78 -26.53 -2.96
C ILE A 69 17.33 -26.88 -3.33
N TRP A 70 16.93 -28.14 -3.14
CA TRP A 70 15.57 -28.58 -3.40
C TRP A 70 14.54 -27.88 -2.50
N ALA A 71 14.82 -27.74 -1.21
CA ALA A 71 13.96 -27.02 -0.28
C ALA A 71 13.76 -25.56 -0.71
N ILE A 72 14.81 -24.89 -1.17
CA ILE A 72 14.75 -23.50 -1.69
C ILE A 72 13.95 -23.44 -3.00
N ILE A 73 14.19 -24.34 -3.95
CA ILE A 73 13.42 -24.39 -5.20
C ILE A 73 11.93 -24.61 -4.89
N TYR A 74 11.63 -25.55 -3.99
CA TYR A 74 10.26 -25.88 -3.63
C TYR A 74 9.58 -24.79 -2.80
N TYR A 75 10.33 -24.03 -2.00
CA TYR A 75 9.88 -22.78 -1.38
C TYR A 75 9.36 -21.81 -2.44
N PHE A 76 10.14 -21.54 -3.49
CA PHE A 76 9.70 -20.64 -4.56
C PHE A 76 8.53 -21.22 -5.36
N ILE A 77 8.50 -22.53 -5.65
CA ILE A 77 7.37 -23.15 -6.36
C ILE A 77 6.06 -22.96 -5.58
N THR A 78 6.07 -23.27 -4.28
CA THR A 78 4.87 -23.20 -3.44
C THR A 78 4.45 -21.76 -3.18
N GLY A 79 5.40 -20.87 -2.88
CA GLY A 79 5.13 -19.45 -2.71
C GLY A 79 4.63 -18.77 -3.98
N LEU A 80 5.23 -19.05 -5.15
CA LEU A 80 4.73 -18.56 -6.43
C LEU A 80 3.36 -19.16 -6.80
N GLY A 81 3.04 -20.36 -6.30
CA GLY A 81 1.70 -20.93 -6.38
C GLY A 81 0.66 -20.04 -5.67
N ILE A 82 1.00 -19.53 -4.49
CA ILE A 82 0.14 -18.59 -3.76
C ILE A 82 0.06 -17.24 -4.48
N THR A 83 1.20 -16.62 -4.79
CA THR A 83 1.21 -15.25 -5.36
C THR A 83 0.68 -15.20 -6.79
N ALA A 84 1.10 -16.11 -7.68
CA ALA A 84 0.59 -16.13 -9.05
C ALA A 84 -0.84 -16.69 -9.10
N GLY A 85 -1.10 -17.77 -8.37
CA GLY A 85 -2.39 -18.46 -8.37
C GLY A 85 -3.42 -17.81 -7.44
N TYR A 86 -3.34 -18.10 -6.14
CA TYR A 86 -4.39 -17.75 -5.18
C TYR A 86 -4.65 -16.24 -5.17
N HIS A 87 -3.58 -15.46 -5.15
CA HIS A 87 -3.65 -14.02 -5.10
C HIS A 87 -4.01 -13.38 -6.44
N ARG A 88 -3.10 -13.39 -7.41
CA ARG A 88 -3.24 -12.59 -8.64
C ARG A 88 -4.26 -13.18 -9.63
N LEU A 89 -4.26 -14.50 -9.83
CA LEU A 89 -5.17 -15.17 -10.77
C LEU A 89 -6.58 -15.29 -10.21
N TRP A 90 -6.76 -15.92 -9.05
CA TRP A 90 -8.08 -16.26 -8.54
C TRP A 90 -8.71 -15.17 -7.68
N ALA A 91 -7.99 -14.57 -6.72
CA ALA A 91 -8.56 -13.52 -5.88
C ALA A 91 -8.77 -12.21 -6.67
N HIS A 92 -7.76 -11.79 -7.45
CA HIS A 92 -7.79 -10.51 -8.16
C HIS A 92 -8.13 -10.58 -9.64
N ARG A 93 -8.09 -11.76 -10.28
CA ARG A 93 -8.42 -11.89 -11.72
C ARG A 93 -7.60 -10.91 -12.58
N SER A 94 -6.33 -10.70 -12.22
CA SER A 94 -5.44 -9.72 -12.84
C SER A 94 -4.84 -10.23 -14.15
N TYR A 95 -4.95 -11.53 -14.43
CA TYR A 95 -4.60 -12.16 -15.71
C TYR A 95 -5.44 -13.42 -15.95
N LYS A 96 -5.30 -14.04 -17.11
CA LYS A 96 -5.83 -15.37 -17.44
C LYS A 96 -4.69 -16.37 -17.64
N ALA A 97 -4.90 -17.62 -17.23
CA ALA A 97 -3.93 -18.70 -17.38
C ALA A 97 -4.44 -19.75 -18.37
N SER A 98 -3.52 -20.47 -19.03
CA SER A 98 -3.89 -21.67 -19.78
C SER A 98 -4.20 -22.80 -18.81
N ARG A 99 -5.03 -23.76 -19.26
CA ARG A 99 -5.50 -24.85 -18.40
C ARG A 99 -4.37 -25.68 -17.75
N PRO A 100 -3.29 -26.06 -18.47
CA PRO A 100 -2.17 -26.75 -17.84
C PRO A 100 -1.50 -25.93 -16.73
N PHE A 101 -1.39 -24.61 -16.93
CA PHE A 101 -0.76 -23.74 -15.95
C PHE A 101 -1.65 -23.52 -14.72
N GLU A 102 -2.98 -23.43 -14.88
CA GLU A 102 -3.91 -23.44 -13.75
C GLU A 102 -3.73 -24.71 -12.90
N ILE A 103 -3.69 -25.89 -13.53
CA ILE A 103 -3.51 -27.16 -12.84
C ILE A 103 -2.16 -27.19 -12.08
N PHE A 104 -1.09 -26.70 -12.71
CA PHE A 104 0.20 -26.55 -12.05
C PHE A 104 0.09 -25.66 -10.80
N LEU A 105 -0.53 -24.47 -10.92
CA LEU A 105 -0.68 -23.53 -9.82
C LEU A 105 -1.51 -24.11 -8.67
N ILE A 106 -2.53 -24.91 -8.97
CA ILE A 106 -3.33 -25.61 -7.95
C ILE A 106 -2.47 -26.53 -7.09
N PHE A 107 -1.64 -27.34 -7.72
CA PHE A 107 -0.79 -28.29 -6.99
C PHE A 107 0.36 -27.58 -6.28
N ALA A 108 1.00 -26.61 -6.95
CA ALA A 108 2.06 -25.78 -6.36
C ALA A 108 1.56 -25.05 -5.11
N ALA A 109 0.43 -24.33 -5.20
CA ALA A 109 -0.16 -23.61 -4.08
C ALA A 109 -0.66 -24.54 -2.96
N SER A 110 -1.18 -25.72 -3.31
CA SER A 110 -1.59 -26.71 -2.29
C SER A 110 -0.39 -27.16 -1.43
N GLY A 111 0.83 -27.11 -1.97
CA GLY A 111 2.06 -27.38 -1.22
C GLY A 111 2.40 -26.34 -0.14
N ALA A 112 1.80 -25.15 -0.20
CA ALA A 112 1.90 -24.13 0.84
C ALA A 112 0.95 -24.37 2.03
N VAL A 113 -0.05 -25.24 1.89
CA VAL A 113 -0.99 -25.62 2.97
C VAL A 113 -1.71 -24.41 3.59
N GLU A 114 -2.20 -23.49 2.76
CA GLU A 114 -2.88 -22.24 3.19
C GLU A 114 -4.42 -22.27 2.99
N GLY A 115 -5.03 -23.44 3.10
CA GLY A 115 -6.46 -23.65 2.84
C GLY A 115 -6.80 -23.82 1.36
N THR A 116 -8.10 -23.92 1.07
CA THR A 116 -8.61 -24.06 -0.30
C THR A 116 -8.52 -22.73 -1.04
N ILE A 117 -8.40 -22.77 -2.37
CA ILE A 117 -8.45 -21.56 -3.22
C ILE A 117 -9.67 -20.71 -2.87
N ARG A 118 -10.82 -21.38 -2.75
CA ARG A 118 -12.10 -20.74 -2.42
C ARG A 118 -12.07 -20.02 -1.08
N TRP A 119 -11.55 -20.66 -0.03
CA TRP A 119 -11.47 -20.07 1.31
C TRP A 119 -10.51 -18.90 1.34
N TRP A 120 -9.30 -19.09 0.78
CA TRP A 120 -8.26 -18.07 0.73
C TRP A 120 -8.72 -16.84 -0.05
N CYS A 121 -9.25 -17.03 -1.27
CA CYS A 121 -9.72 -15.92 -2.10
C CYS A 121 -10.92 -15.20 -1.50
N ARG A 122 -11.83 -15.92 -0.83
CA ARG A 122 -12.96 -15.29 -0.12
C ARG A 122 -12.46 -14.33 0.94
N ASP A 123 -11.55 -14.79 1.80
CA ASP A 123 -11.04 -14.00 2.92
C ASP A 123 -10.15 -12.86 2.41
N HIS A 124 -9.36 -13.09 1.35
CA HIS A 124 -8.55 -12.05 0.70
C HIS A 124 -9.40 -10.95 0.04
N ARG A 125 -10.44 -11.32 -0.70
CA ARG A 125 -11.37 -10.33 -1.27
C ARG A 125 -12.13 -9.57 -0.18
N ALA A 126 -12.47 -10.23 0.93
CA ALA A 126 -13.07 -9.57 2.09
C ALA A 126 -12.10 -8.58 2.74
N HIS A 127 -10.83 -8.95 2.88
CA HIS A 127 -9.76 -8.09 3.37
C HIS A 127 -9.64 -6.82 2.53
N HIS A 128 -9.50 -6.91 1.20
CA HIS A 128 -9.46 -5.72 0.34
C HIS A 128 -10.68 -4.82 0.49
N ARG A 129 -11.88 -5.41 0.47
CA ARG A 129 -13.14 -4.66 0.53
C ARG A 129 -13.33 -3.93 1.86
N TRP A 130 -12.82 -4.50 2.95
CA TRP A 130 -13.09 -4.06 4.31
C TRP A 130 -11.81 -3.69 5.08
N THR A 131 -10.72 -3.43 4.36
CA THR A 131 -9.37 -3.17 4.89
C THR A 131 -9.43 -2.31 6.14
N ASP A 132 -8.74 -2.73 7.21
CA ASP A 132 -8.62 -2.00 8.47
C ASP A 132 -9.92 -1.81 9.28
N THR A 133 -11.04 -2.38 8.85
CA THR A 133 -12.29 -2.37 9.63
C THR A 133 -12.45 -3.65 10.47
N GLU A 134 -13.45 -3.67 11.35
CA GLU A 134 -13.80 -4.88 12.12
C GLU A 134 -14.24 -6.07 11.24
N LEU A 135 -14.70 -5.78 10.02
CA LEU A 135 -15.15 -6.77 9.05
C LEU A 135 -13.98 -7.44 8.30
N ASP A 136 -12.77 -6.89 8.38
CA ASP A 136 -11.57 -7.50 7.82
C ASP A 136 -11.14 -8.71 8.66
N PRO A 137 -11.01 -9.92 8.04
CA PRO A 137 -10.66 -11.15 8.75
C PRO A 137 -9.34 -11.07 9.52
N TYR A 138 -8.34 -10.35 8.98
CA TYR A 138 -6.99 -10.25 9.53
C TYR A 138 -6.51 -8.80 9.65
N SER A 139 -7.45 -7.90 9.96
CA SER A 139 -7.22 -6.47 10.19
C SER A 139 -5.96 -6.17 11.00
N ALA A 140 -5.09 -5.33 10.44
CA ALA A 140 -3.88 -4.84 11.09
C ALA A 140 -4.18 -4.00 12.34
N ASN A 141 -5.36 -3.37 12.41
CA ASN A 141 -5.82 -2.58 13.55
C ASN A 141 -6.09 -3.43 14.82
N LYS A 142 -6.22 -4.75 14.68
CA LYS A 142 -6.31 -5.68 15.83
C LYS A 142 -4.94 -6.03 16.43
N GLY A 143 -3.87 -5.43 15.89
CA GLY A 143 -2.50 -5.55 16.38
C GLY A 143 -1.65 -6.52 15.56
N PHE A 144 -0.34 -6.27 15.58
CA PHE A 144 0.65 -6.99 14.77
C PHE A 144 0.56 -8.52 14.89
N PHE A 145 0.52 -9.04 16.12
CA PHE A 145 0.45 -10.48 16.35
C PHE A 145 -0.87 -11.10 15.88
N TYR A 146 -1.97 -10.33 15.93
CA TYR A 146 -3.25 -10.78 15.41
C TYR A 146 -3.19 -10.93 13.89
N SER A 147 -2.73 -9.91 13.17
CA SER A 147 -2.68 -9.95 11.70
C SER A 147 -1.62 -10.92 11.17
N HIS A 148 -0.51 -11.12 11.91
CA HIS A 148 0.51 -12.11 11.55
C HIS A 148 0.02 -13.55 11.72
N LEU A 149 -0.50 -13.91 12.91
CA LEU A 149 -0.81 -15.32 13.21
C LEU A 149 -2.13 -15.50 13.98
N GLY A 150 -2.46 -14.57 14.86
CA GLY A 150 -3.59 -14.69 15.80
C GLY A 150 -4.95 -14.87 15.12
N TRP A 151 -5.15 -14.30 13.93
CA TRP A 151 -6.40 -14.44 13.17
C TRP A 151 -6.69 -15.89 12.77
N MET A 152 -5.65 -16.72 12.57
CA MET A 152 -5.80 -18.15 12.30
C MET A 152 -5.90 -19.00 13.56
N LEU A 153 -5.17 -18.61 14.63
CA LEU A 153 -5.17 -19.34 15.89
C LEU A 153 -6.52 -19.24 16.61
N LEU A 154 -7.28 -18.17 16.37
CA LEU A 154 -8.54 -17.92 17.04
C LEU A 154 -9.72 -18.13 16.09
N LYS A 155 -10.76 -18.82 16.53
CA LYS A 155 -12.01 -19.02 15.76
C LYS A 155 -12.60 -17.69 15.33
N GLN A 156 -12.83 -17.51 14.04
CA GLN A 156 -13.47 -16.30 13.54
C GLN A 156 -14.99 -16.35 13.72
N ASN A 157 -15.65 -15.21 13.98
CA ASN A 157 -17.11 -15.14 14.00
C ASN A 157 -17.61 -14.92 12.56
N PRO A 158 -18.26 -15.91 11.91
CA PRO A 158 -18.70 -15.80 10.52
C PRO A 158 -19.79 -14.74 10.30
N TYR A 159 -20.43 -14.24 11.36
CA TYR A 159 -21.41 -13.16 11.29
C TYR A 159 -20.77 -11.76 11.40
N ARG A 160 -19.49 -11.68 11.78
CA ARG A 160 -18.73 -10.42 11.88
C ARG A 160 -17.72 -10.24 10.75
N ILE A 161 -17.35 -11.30 10.02
CA ILE A 161 -16.47 -11.15 8.86
C ILE A 161 -17.26 -10.59 7.67
N GLY A 162 -16.67 -9.62 6.98
CA GLY A 162 -17.19 -9.03 5.76
C GLY A 162 -17.29 -10.04 4.62
N ARG A 163 -18.19 -9.76 3.68
CA ARG A 163 -18.41 -10.64 2.51
C ARG A 163 -17.94 -9.97 1.23
N ALA A 164 -17.35 -10.78 0.36
CA ALA A 164 -17.08 -10.45 -1.03
C ALA A 164 -17.76 -11.47 -1.95
N ASP A 165 -18.02 -11.07 -3.19
CA ASP A 165 -18.52 -11.99 -4.21
C ASP A 165 -17.45 -13.03 -4.54
N ILE A 166 -17.86 -14.29 -4.62
CA ILE A 166 -17.05 -15.47 -4.93
C ILE A 166 -17.77 -16.40 -5.92
N SER A 167 -18.84 -15.93 -6.55
CA SER A 167 -19.65 -16.71 -7.49
C SER A 167 -18.85 -17.24 -8.67
N ASP A 168 -17.82 -16.52 -9.10
CA ASP A 168 -16.88 -16.96 -10.13
C ASP A 168 -16.02 -18.15 -9.68
N LEU A 169 -15.64 -18.20 -8.40
CA LEU A 169 -14.89 -19.32 -7.82
C LEU A 169 -15.78 -20.56 -7.67
N ASP A 170 -17.05 -20.36 -7.29
CA ASP A 170 -18.06 -21.41 -7.17
C ASP A 170 -18.42 -22.03 -8.53
N ALA A 171 -18.35 -21.24 -9.59
CA ALA A 171 -18.64 -21.67 -10.94
C ALA A 171 -17.50 -22.46 -11.61
N ASP A 172 -16.25 -22.37 -11.12
CA ASP A 172 -15.10 -23.07 -11.71
C ASP A 172 -14.99 -24.51 -11.18
N PRO A 173 -15.19 -25.53 -12.03
CA PRO A 173 -15.11 -26.93 -11.61
C PRO A 173 -13.74 -27.34 -11.06
N LEU A 174 -12.66 -26.69 -11.50
CA LEU A 174 -11.31 -27.01 -11.03
C LEU A 174 -11.08 -26.51 -9.60
N ILE A 175 -11.58 -25.32 -9.30
CA ILE A 175 -11.52 -24.75 -7.95
C ILE A 175 -12.36 -25.59 -7.00
N MET A 176 -13.56 -26.01 -7.43
CA MET A 176 -14.42 -26.90 -6.65
C MET A 176 -13.80 -28.29 -6.47
N PHE A 177 -13.13 -28.81 -7.49
CA PHE A 177 -12.36 -30.05 -7.40
C PHE A 177 -11.21 -29.94 -6.39
N GLN A 178 -10.43 -28.85 -6.44
CA GLN A 178 -9.38 -28.56 -5.48
C GLN A 178 -9.94 -28.49 -4.05
N GLY A 179 -11.06 -27.80 -3.87
CA GLY A 179 -11.73 -27.71 -2.57
C GLY A 179 -12.15 -29.07 -2.01
N LYS A 180 -12.68 -29.96 -2.87
CA LYS A 180 -13.11 -31.31 -2.48
C LYS A 180 -11.96 -32.21 -2.05
N TYR A 181 -10.82 -32.14 -2.74
CA TYR A 181 -9.66 -33.01 -2.50
C TYR A 181 -8.51 -32.31 -1.76
N TYR A 182 -8.76 -31.12 -1.20
CA TYR A 182 -7.71 -30.27 -0.65
C TYR A 182 -6.84 -30.97 0.38
N GLY A 183 -7.43 -31.71 1.32
CA GLY A 183 -6.65 -32.43 2.34
C GLY A 183 -5.63 -33.40 1.74
N VAL A 184 -5.99 -34.08 0.64
CA VAL A 184 -5.09 -34.97 -0.09
C VAL A 184 -3.99 -34.17 -0.80
N PHE A 185 -4.33 -33.08 -1.47
CA PHE A 185 -3.34 -32.25 -2.16
C PHE A 185 -2.39 -31.56 -1.19
N ALA A 186 -2.88 -31.04 -0.06
CA ALA A 186 -2.07 -30.47 0.99
C ALA A 186 -1.10 -31.50 1.58
N LEU A 187 -1.55 -32.74 1.83
CA LEU A 187 -0.68 -33.81 2.31
C LEU A 187 0.38 -34.19 1.27
N VAL A 188 -0.05 -34.42 0.03
CA VAL A 188 0.84 -34.90 -1.04
C VAL A 188 1.84 -33.83 -1.44
N PHE A 189 1.40 -32.64 -1.83
CA PHE A 189 2.28 -31.59 -2.31
C PHE A 189 2.95 -30.83 -1.15
N GLY A 190 2.32 -30.76 0.02
CA GLY A 190 2.91 -30.09 1.17
C GLY A 190 3.99 -30.92 1.87
N PHE A 191 3.89 -32.25 1.87
CA PHE A 191 4.77 -33.09 2.70
C PHE A 191 5.38 -34.27 1.94
N ILE A 192 4.57 -35.05 1.23
CA ILE A 192 5.04 -36.30 0.61
C ILE A 192 5.98 -36.01 -0.56
N LEU A 193 5.55 -35.20 -1.52
CA LEU A 193 6.30 -34.87 -2.73
C LEU A 193 7.70 -34.32 -2.43
N PRO A 194 7.88 -33.27 -1.61
CA PRO A 194 9.22 -32.78 -1.31
C PRO A 194 10.11 -33.82 -0.62
N THR A 195 9.52 -34.70 0.20
CA THR A 195 10.25 -35.79 0.88
C THR A 195 10.70 -36.87 -0.10
N ILE A 196 9.81 -37.36 -0.95
CA ILE A 196 10.12 -38.46 -1.88
C ILE A 196 11.09 -38.02 -2.98
N VAL A 197 11.08 -36.73 -3.38
CA VAL A 197 12.03 -36.22 -4.36
C VAL A 197 13.46 -36.31 -3.83
N ALA A 198 13.68 -35.93 -2.56
CA ALA A 198 15.00 -36.07 -1.94
C ALA A 198 15.36 -37.54 -1.66
N GLY A 199 14.39 -38.31 -1.15
CA GLY A 199 14.55 -39.72 -0.83
C GLY A 199 14.92 -40.59 -2.04
N PHE A 200 14.13 -40.53 -3.11
CA PHE A 200 14.42 -41.28 -4.34
C PHE A 200 15.50 -40.63 -5.21
N GLY A 201 15.62 -39.30 -5.18
CA GLY A 201 16.57 -38.58 -6.03
C GLY A 201 18.03 -38.75 -5.59
N TRP A 202 18.30 -38.68 -4.29
CA TRP A 202 19.67 -38.76 -3.77
C TRP A 202 19.79 -39.41 -2.38
N GLY A 203 18.77 -40.18 -1.96
CA GLY A 203 18.82 -41.02 -0.76
C GLY A 203 18.47 -40.31 0.55
N ASP A 204 18.14 -39.02 0.54
CA ASP A 204 17.96 -38.22 1.75
C ASP A 204 16.48 -38.05 2.14
N TRP A 205 15.90 -39.16 2.61
CA TRP A 205 14.53 -39.19 3.12
C TRP A 205 14.32 -38.27 4.32
N ARG A 206 15.30 -38.27 5.24
CA ARG A 206 15.20 -37.54 6.50
C ARG A 206 15.31 -36.04 6.26
N GLY A 207 16.29 -35.58 5.48
CA GLY A 207 16.42 -34.19 5.09
C GLY A 207 15.27 -33.73 4.18
N GLY A 208 14.80 -34.59 3.28
CA GLY A 208 13.59 -34.34 2.49
C GLY A 208 12.39 -33.97 3.35
N PHE A 209 12.15 -34.72 4.42
CA PHE A 209 11.08 -34.44 5.37
C PHE A 209 11.36 -33.17 6.19
N TYR A 210 12.47 -33.09 6.91
CA TYR A 210 12.68 -31.96 7.84
C TYR A 210 12.93 -30.63 7.13
N TYR A 211 13.71 -30.62 6.05
CA TYR A 211 14.09 -29.38 5.37
C TYR A 211 13.13 -29.03 4.22
N ALA A 212 12.93 -29.95 3.26
CA ALA A 212 12.12 -29.65 2.07
C ALA A 212 10.60 -29.70 2.33
N ALA A 213 10.15 -30.49 3.31
CA ALA A 213 8.75 -30.48 3.76
C ALA A 213 8.51 -29.49 4.90
N ILE A 214 9.00 -29.77 6.11
CA ILE A 214 8.58 -29.05 7.33
C ILE A 214 9.17 -27.65 7.42
N ALA A 215 10.50 -27.49 7.37
CA ALA A 215 11.12 -26.18 7.53
C ALA A 215 10.69 -25.22 6.42
N ARG A 216 10.70 -25.68 5.16
CA ARG A 216 10.20 -24.90 4.02
C ARG A 216 8.75 -24.47 4.22
N LEU A 217 7.87 -25.33 4.74
CA LEU A 217 6.49 -24.97 5.04
C LEU A 217 6.40 -23.82 6.06
N VAL A 218 7.17 -23.89 7.14
CA VAL A 218 7.26 -22.83 8.16
C VAL A 218 7.69 -21.50 7.53
N PHE A 219 8.72 -21.53 6.67
CA PHE A 219 9.17 -20.32 5.98
C PHE A 219 8.12 -19.74 5.03
N VAL A 220 7.42 -20.57 4.24
CA VAL A 220 6.34 -20.10 3.35
C VAL A 220 5.21 -19.46 4.15
N HIS A 221 4.77 -20.10 5.25
CA HIS A 221 3.74 -19.56 6.13
C HIS A 221 4.12 -18.19 6.67
N HIS A 222 5.30 -18.04 7.27
CA HIS A 222 5.72 -16.75 7.80
C HIS A 222 5.98 -15.71 6.71
N ALA A 223 6.43 -16.11 5.52
CA ALA A 223 6.54 -15.22 4.37
C ALA A 223 5.18 -14.63 3.97
N THR A 224 4.14 -15.46 3.86
CA THR A 224 2.77 -15.00 3.58
C THR A 224 2.24 -14.13 4.71
N PHE A 225 2.44 -14.53 5.97
CA PHE A 225 1.94 -13.79 7.14
C PHE A 225 2.59 -12.42 7.31
N CYS A 226 3.81 -12.23 6.81
CA CYS A 226 4.45 -10.93 6.74
C CYS A 226 3.69 -9.94 5.86
N VAL A 227 2.91 -10.41 4.87
CA VAL A 227 2.07 -9.52 4.04
C VAL A 227 0.96 -8.92 4.90
N ASN A 228 0.24 -9.75 5.66
CA ASN A 228 -0.84 -9.30 6.54
C ASN A 228 -0.33 -8.46 7.74
N SER A 229 0.93 -8.61 8.12
CA SER A 229 1.53 -7.90 9.25
C SER A 229 2.55 -6.85 8.82
N LEU A 230 3.79 -7.22 8.49
CA LEU A 230 4.86 -6.28 8.16
C LEU A 230 4.47 -5.30 7.05
N ALA A 231 3.73 -5.74 6.03
CA ALA A 231 3.29 -4.86 4.94
C ALA A 231 2.19 -3.86 5.34
N HIS A 232 1.64 -3.96 6.56
CA HIS A 232 0.73 -2.97 7.16
C HIS A 232 1.39 -2.14 8.27
N TYR A 233 2.70 -2.30 8.51
CA TYR A 233 3.40 -1.61 9.61
C TYR A 233 4.70 -0.94 9.14
N LEU A 234 5.43 -1.54 8.20
CA LEU A 234 6.71 -1.05 7.70
C LEU A 234 6.59 -0.55 6.26
N GLY A 235 7.25 0.56 5.96
CA GLY A 235 7.36 1.09 4.60
C GLY A 235 6.64 2.42 4.37
N ASP A 236 6.56 2.78 3.10
CA ASP A 236 6.00 4.05 2.64
C ASP A 236 4.56 3.90 2.15
N MET A 237 3.84 5.02 2.07
CA MET A 237 2.51 5.13 1.45
C MET A 237 2.57 6.01 0.20
N PRO A 238 3.17 5.53 -0.90
CA PRO A 238 3.38 6.34 -2.10
C PRO A 238 2.11 6.61 -2.92
N PHE A 239 1.01 5.88 -2.70
CA PHE A 239 -0.20 5.97 -3.51
C PHE A 239 -1.43 6.44 -2.73
N ASP A 240 -1.62 5.95 -1.50
CA ASP A 240 -2.73 6.33 -0.62
C ASP A 240 -2.35 6.11 0.85
N ASP A 241 -2.85 6.94 1.77
CA ASP A 241 -2.59 6.82 3.21
C ASP A 241 -3.84 6.76 4.09
N ARG A 242 -5.01 6.47 3.51
CA ARG A 242 -6.25 6.28 4.27
C ARG A 242 -6.27 4.96 5.04
N HIS A 243 -5.48 3.99 4.59
CA HIS A 243 -5.37 2.66 5.17
C HIS A 243 -3.90 2.33 5.47
N THR A 244 -3.68 1.26 6.24
CA THR A 244 -2.38 0.81 6.71
C THR A 244 -1.45 0.10 5.70
N PRO A 245 -1.85 -0.39 4.51
CA PRO A 245 -0.92 -1.00 3.56
C PRO A 245 0.26 -0.08 3.19
N ARG A 246 1.47 -0.64 3.15
CA ARG A 246 2.74 0.06 2.92
C ARG A 246 3.61 -0.67 1.91
N ASP A 247 4.37 0.10 1.15
CA ASP A 247 5.40 -0.40 0.25
C ASP A 247 6.74 -0.52 0.98
N HIS A 248 7.29 -1.74 1.05
CA HIS A 248 8.55 -1.99 1.73
C HIS A 248 9.38 -3.08 1.04
N PHE A 249 10.62 -2.74 0.66
CA PHE A 249 11.50 -3.62 -0.11
C PHE A 249 11.87 -4.91 0.62
N ILE A 250 12.22 -4.84 1.91
CA ILE A 250 12.57 -6.05 2.68
C ILE A 250 11.36 -6.96 2.82
N THR A 251 10.18 -6.38 3.07
CA THR A 251 8.93 -7.15 3.10
C THR A 251 8.71 -7.83 1.75
N ALA A 252 8.97 -7.15 0.63
CA ALA A 252 8.85 -7.74 -0.70
C ALA A 252 9.84 -8.90 -0.95
N ILE A 253 11.05 -8.86 -0.40
CA ILE A 253 11.98 -10.00 -0.46
C ILE A 253 11.39 -11.18 0.31
N LEU A 254 10.97 -10.95 1.56
CA LEU A 254 10.43 -12.00 2.42
C LEU A 254 9.16 -12.62 1.83
N SER A 255 8.33 -11.82 1.15
CA SER A 255 7.02 -12.22 0.66
C SER A 255 6.96 -12.38 -0.86
N LEU A 256 8.07 -12.66 -1.55
CA LEU A 256 8.09 -12.95 -3.00
C LEU A 256 7.45 -11.87 -3.90
N GLY A 257 7.63 -10.60 -3.54
CA GLY A 257 7.14 -9.43 -4.27
C GLY A 257 5.86 -8.81 -3.69
N GLU A 258 5.23 -9.46 -2.71
CA GLU A 258 3.95 -9.01 -2.14
C GLU A 258 4.07 -7.81 -1.16
N GLY A 259 5.29 -7.37 -0.85
CA GLY A 259 5.56 -6.26 0.07
C GLY A 259 5.41 -4.86 -0.51
N TYR A 260 5.10 -4.72 -1.80
CA TYR A 260 4.63 -3.44 -2.39
C TYR A 260 3.11 -3.33 -2.20
N HIS A 261 2.73 -3.30 -0.92
CA HIS A 261 1.36 -3.55 -0.50
C HIS A 261 0.46 -2.30 -0.60
N ASN A 262 1.05 -1.10 -0.52
CA ASN A 262 0.32 0.14 -0.76
C ASN A 262 -0.13 0.23 -2.23
N PHE A 263 0.77 -0.09 -3.17
CA PHE A 263 0.39 -0.19 -4.58
C PHE A 263 -0.71 -1.23 -4.79
N HIS A 264 -0.53 -2.41 -4.21
CA HIS A 264 -1.45 -3.53 -4.36
C HIS A 264 -2.86 -3.20 -3.85
N HIS A 265 -2.99 -2.55 -2.70
CA HIS A 265 -4.29 -2.17 -2.15
C HIS A 265 -4.99 -1.06 -2.93
N GLU A 266 -4.23 -0.12 -3.48
CA GLU A 266 -4.79 0.96 -4.30
C GLU A 266 -5.19 0.46 -5.70
N PHE A 267 -4.41 -0.45 -6.30
CA PHE A 267 -4.62 -0.97 -7.65
C PHE A 267 -4.71 -2.50 -7.71
N PRO A 268 -5.68 -3.13 -7.02
CA PRO A 268 -5.71 -4.59 -6.78
C PRO A 268 -5.88 -5.43 -8.06
N MET A 269 -6.34 -4.83 -9.15
CA MET A 269 -6.51 -5.52 -10.44
C MET A 269 -5.25 -5.54 -11.31
N ASP A 270 -4.20 -4.80 -10.94
CA ASP A 270 -2.92 -4.84 -11.66
C ASP A 270 -2.22 -6.19 -11.37
N TYR A 271 -1.68 -6.84 -12.40
CA TYR A 271 -0.98 -8.12 -12.22
C TYR A 271 0.38 -7.94 -11.53
N ARG A 272 0.85 -6.71 -11.38
CA ARG A 272 2.11 -6.34 -10.72
C ARG A 272 1.78 -5.80 -9.34
N ASN A 273 2.54 -6.20 -8.33
CA ASN A 273 2.59 -5.41 -7.09
C ASN A 273 3.70 -4.37 -7.17
N ALA A 274 4.78 -4.70 -7.90
CA ALA A 274 5.87 -3.77 -8.14
C ALA A 274 5.87 -3.21 -9.56
N ILE A 275 5.59 -1.93 -9.72
CA ILE A 275 5.45 -1.29 -11.05
C ILE A 275 6.78 -1.05 -11.77
N LYS A 276 7.88 -0.85 -11.06
CA LYS A 276 9.18 -0.60 -11.67
C LYS A 276 9.85 -1.91 -12.06
N LEU A 277 10.63 -1.89 -13.14
CA LEU A 277 11.30 -3.08 -13.65
C LEU A 277 12.25 -3.71 -12.63
N TYR A 278 13.04 -2.88 -11.94
CA TYR A 278 14.05 -3.29 -10.97
C TYR A 278 13.50 -3.66 -9.58
N GLN A 279 12.23 -3.34 -9.29
CA GLN A 279 11.63 -3.70 -8.02
C GLN A 279 11.36 -5.21 -7.99
N TYR A 280 11.80 -5.84 -6.90
CA TYR A 280 11.74 -7.29 -6.71
C TYR A 280 10.30 -7.78 -6.65
N ASP A 281 9.85 -8.42 -7.72
CA ASP A 281 8.55 -9.06 -7.82
C ASP A 281 8.71 -10.27 -8.75
N PRO A 282 9.21 -11.41 -8.23
CA PRO A 282 9.43 -12.61 -9.02
C PRO A 282 8.13 -13.13 -9.66
N THR A 283 6.99 -12.91 -9.01
CA THR A 283 5.67 -13.27 -9.52
C THR A 283 5.31 -12.49 -10.79
N LYS A 284 5.55 -11.17 -10.81
CA LYS A 284 5.39 -10.34 -12.02
C LYS A 284 6.27 -10.84 -13.15
N TRP A 285 7.54 -11.14 -12.86
CA TRP A 285 8.47 -11.62 -13.88
C TRP A 285 8.07 -12.99 -14.42
N LEU A 286 7.65 -13.91 -13.55
CA LEU A 286 7.11 -15.22 -13.95
C LEU A 286 5.89 -15.06 -14.86
N ILE A 287 4.88 -14.32 -14.42
CA ILE A 287 3.64 -14.11 -15.20
C ILE A 287 3.96 -13.47 -16.55
N LYS A 288 4.85 -12.47 -16.58
CA LYS A 288 5.24 -11.82 -17.84
C LYS A 288 6.02 -12.75 -18.76
N PHE A 289 6.98 -13.50 -18.22
CA PHE A 289 7.77 -14.47 -18.98
C PHE A 289 6.89 -15.54 -19.63
N LEU A 290 5.96 -16.12 -18.85
CA LEU A 290 5.03 -17.14 -19.33
C LEU A 290 4.05 -16.63 -20.40
N SER A 291 3.86 -15.30 -20.49
CA SER A 291 2.98 -14.70 -21.52
C SER A 291 3.56 -14.81 -22.92
N TYR A 292 4.89 -14.86 -23.06
CA TYR A 292 5.55 -15.06 -24.35
C TYR A 292 5.31 -16.47 -24.93
N PHE A 293 4.91 -17.42 -24.09
CA PHE A 293 4.64 -18.82 -24.46
C PHE A 293 3.15 -19.17 -24.44
N GLY A 294 2.27 -18.19 -24.18
CA GLY A 294 0.82 -18.40 -24.13
C GLY A 294 0.29 -19.10 -22.86
N PHE A 295 1.13 -19.32 -21.84
CA PHE A 295 0.66 -19.87 -20.55
C PHE A 295 -0.10 -18.84 -19.71
N THR A 296 0.19 -17.56 -19.90
CA THR A 296 -0.54 -16.44 -19.29
C THR A 296 -0.93 -15.43 -20.37
N HIS A 297 -2.09 -14.79 -20.22
CA HIS A 297 -2.62 -13.86 -21.22
C HIS A 297 -3.54 -12.83 -20.56
N HIS A 298 -3.85 -11.73 -21.25
CA HIS A 298 -4.68 -10.63 -20.73
C HIS A 298 -4.18 -10.05 -19.39
N LEU A 299 -2.87 -9.84 -19.29
CA LEU A 299 -2.24 -9.24 -18.10
C LEU A 299 -2.75 -7.80 -17.94
N LYS A 300 -3.51 -7.55 -16.87
CA LYS A 300 -4.11 -6.24 -16.58
C LYS A 300 -3.09 -5.33 -15.92
N THR A 301 -2.95 -4.11 -16.43
CA THR A 301 -2.16 -3.05 -15.82
C THR A 301 -3.04 -1.83 -15.63
N PHE A 302 -2.90 -1.15 -14.49
CA PHE A 302 -3.58 0.11 -14.28
C PHE A 302 -2.95 1.20 -15.17
N PRO A 303 -3.73 2.19 -15.67
CA PRO A 303 -3.18 3.24 -16.52
C PRO A 303 -2.12 4.08 -15.79
N ASP A 304 -0.95 4.25 -16.41
CA ASP A 304 0.19 4.95 -15.81
C ASP A 304 -0.15 6.38 -15.35
N ASN A 305 -1.07 7.05 -16.05
CA ASN A 305 -1.53 8.39 -15.67
C ASN A 305 -2.22 8.39 -14.29
N GLU A 306 -3.08 7.40 -14.02
CA GLU A 306 -3.79 7.32 -12.74
C GLU A 306 -2.85 6.93 -11.59
N ILE A 307 -1.91 6.02 -11.85
CA ILE A 307 -0.84 5.68 -10.89
C ILE A 307 -0.03 6.94 -10.53
N LYS A 308 0.37 7.73 -11.53
CA LYS A 308 1.13 8.98 -11.32
C LYS A 308 0.33 10.04 -10.57
N LYS A 309 -0.98 10.16 -10.83
CA LYS A 309 -1.85 11.07 -10.06
C LYS A 309 -1.80 10.76 -8.57
N GLY A 310 -1.98 9.50 -8.18
CA GLY A 310 -1.89 9.09 -6.76
C GLY A 310 -0.55 9.48 -6.13
N GLN A 311 0.56 9.22 -6.81
CA GLN A 311 1.90 9.61 -6.35
C GLN A 311 2.07 11.13 -6.20
N ILE A 312 1.56 11.91 -7.14
CA ILE A 312 1.62 13.37 -7.08
C ILE A 312 0.74 13.89 -5.95
N MET A 313 -0.45 13.33 -5.74
CA MET A 313 -1.33 13.69 -4.62
C MET A 313 -0.65 13.44 -3.27
N MET A 314 0.00 12.28 -3.10
CA MET A 314 0.74 11.96 -1.87
C MET A 314 1.95 12.89 -1.65
N LYS A 315 2.67 13.25 -2.72
CA LYS A 315 3.75 14.25 -2.63
C LYS A 315 3.22 15.64 -2.30
N GLN A 316 2.12 16.05 -2.92
CA GLN A 316 1.49 17.34 -2.66
C GLN A 316 1.05 17.44 -1.19
N LYS A 317 0.42 16.39 -0.66
CA LYS A 317 0.07 16.31 0.76
C LYS A 317 1.27 16.52 1.68
N LYS A 318 2.39 15.81 1.43
CA LYS A 318 3.63 15.98 2.20
C LYS A 318 4.20 17.40 2.09
N LEU A 319 4.20 17.96 0.88
CA LEU A 319 4.65 19.34 0.66
C LEU A 319 3.77 20.35 1.39
N ASP A 320 2.45 20.14 1.45
CA ASP A 320 1.54 21.03 2.16
C ASP A 320 1.75 20.93 3.68
N GLU A 321 1.97 19.73 4.23
CA GLU A 321 2.36 19.53 5.63
C GLU A 321 3.69 20.21 5.98
N GLU A 322 4.68 20.16 5.08
CA GLU A 322 5.95 20.88 5.24
C GLU A 322 5.77 22.40 5.16
N LYS A 323 4.95 22.89 4.22
CA LYS A 323 4.63 24.31 4.10
C LYS A 323 3.98 24.86 5.36
N LEU A 324 3.10 24.10 6.01
CA LEU A 324 2.45 24.51 7.27
C LEU A 324 3.43 24.75 8.42
N LYS A 325 4.66 24.21 8.35
CA LYS A 325 5.72 24.43 9.36
C LYS A 325 6.50 25.73 9.15
N LEU A 326 6.30 26.41 8.03
CA LEU A 326 7.04 27.62 7.65
C LEU A 326 6.14 28.85 7.75
N ASN A 327 6.73 30.00 8.10
CA ASN A 327 6.02 31.27 8.05
C ASN A 327 6.06 31.83 6.61
N TRP A 328 4.90 31.82 5.95
CA TRP A 328 4.73 32.37 4.60
C TRP A 328 4.16 33.79 4.57
N GLY A 329 4.12 34.45 5.74
CA GLY A 329 3.45 35.72 5.94
C GLY A 329 1.92 35.61 5.86
N VAL A 330 1.25 36.76 5.88
CA VAL A 330 -0.20 36.83 5.72
C VAL A 330 -0.55 36.52 4.24
N PRO A 331 -1.50 35.60 3.98
CA PRO A 331 -2.01 35.33 2.64
C PRO A 331 -2.55 36.60 1.96
N LEU A 332 -2.34 36.74 0.64
CA LEU A 332 -2.70 37.96 -0.10
C LEU A 332 -4.20 38.29 -0.04
N ASP A 333 -5.04 37.26 0.04
CA ASP A 333 -6.50 37.36 0.15
C ASP A 333 -6.99 37.78 1.54
N GLN A 334 -6.10 37.76 2.55
CA GLN A 334 -6.39 38.20 3.91
C GLN A 334 -5.79 39.58 4.22
N LEU A 335 -5.02 40.15 3.30
CA LEU A 335 -4.44 41.48 3.45
C LEU A 335 -5.48 42.57 3.18
N PRO A 336 -5.38 43.73 3.86
CA PRO A 336 -6.22 44.89 3.56
C PRO A 336 -6.00 45.36 2.13
N ILE A 337 -7.10 45.75 1.48
CA ILE A 337 -7.11 46.25 0.10
C ILE A 337 -6.98 47.78 0.15
N PHE A 338 -6.02 48.32 -0.60
CA PHE A 338 -5.78 49.75 -0.76
C PHE A 338 -6.07 50.16 -2.20
N THR A 339 -6.61 51.36 -2.42
CA THR A 339 -6.48 52.03 -3.71
C THR A 339 -5.03 52.46 -3.96
N PHE A 340 -4.68 52.77 -5.20
CA PHE A 340 -3.32 53.25 -5.49
C PHE A 340 -3.04 54.60 -4.83
N ASP A 341 -4.06 55.47 -4.74
CA ASP A 341 -3.95 56.77 -4.09
C ASP A 341 -3.73 56.62 -2.58
N GLU A 342 -4.49 55.74 -1.91
CA GLU A 342 -4.28 55.43 -0.48
C GLU A 342 -2.88 54.85 -0.21
N PHE A 343 -2.34 54.05 -1.12
CA PHE A 343 -0.94 53.60 -1.04
C PHE A 343 0.03 54.79 -1.11
N LEU A 344 -0.12 55.68 -2.10
CA LEU A 344 0.76 56.83 -2.29
C LEU A 344 0.75 57.78 -1.09
N GLU A 345 -0.43 58.07 -0.53
CA GLU A 345 -0.59 58.93 0.65
C GLU A 345 0.17 58.40 1.87
N ASN A 346 0.20 57.08 2.04
CA ASN A 346 0.79 56.42 3.21
C ASN A 346 2.21 55.89 2.98
N ALA A 347 2.72 55.93 1.74
CA ALA A 347 3.91 55.17 1.39
C ALA A 347 5.21 55.73 1.98
N ILE A 348 5.39 57.05 1.97
CA ILE A 348 6.62 57.64 2.50
C ILE A 348 6.65 57.54 4.03
N SER A 349 5.54 57.83 4.71
CA SER A 349 5.44 57.80 6.17
C SER A 349 5.62 56.39 6.75
N ASN A 350 5.15 55.37 6.03
CA ASN A 350 5.18 53.98 6.49
C ASN A 350 6.24 53.12 5.77
N ASN A 351 7.15 53.73 5.00
CA ASN A 351 8.21 53.04 4.26
C ASN A 351 7.66 51.91 3.35
N LEU A 352 6.62 52.21 2.58
CA LEU A 352 5.94 51.23 1.73
C LEU A 352 6.48 51.24 0.30
N ILE A 353 6.58 50.06 -0.26
CA ILE A 353 6.79 49.84 -1.70
C ILE A 353 5.71 48.91 -2.25
N CYS A 354 5.39 49.06 -3.53
CA CYS A 354 4.49 48.14 -4.23
C CYS A 354 5.32 47.22 -5.13
N ILE A 355 5.10 45.91 -5.04
CA ILE A 355 5.66 44.92 -5.97
C ILE A 355 4.57 43.90 -6.30
N GLU A 356 4.27 43.78 -7.58
CA GLU A 356 3.25 42.91 -8.14
C GLU A 356 1.88 43.05 -7.46
N GLY A 357 1.46 44.31 -7.25
CA GLY A 357 0.19 44.65 -6.61
C GLY A 357 0.10 44.32 -5.11
N ALA A 358 1.17 43.83 -4.48
CA ALA A 358 1.27 43.70 -3.03
C ALA A 358 2.09 44.86 -2.46
N ILE A 359 1.66 45.35 -1.30
CA ILE A 359 2.31 46.44 -0.56
C ILE A 359 3.16 45.83 0.54
N TYR A 360 4.40 46.30 0.63
CA TYR A 360 5.38 45.81 1.60
C TYR A 360 5.90 46.96 2.46
N ASP A 361 5.89 46.76 3.77
CA ASP A 361 6.60 47.61 4.73
C ASP A 361 8.06 47.14 4.81
N VAL A 362 8.96 47.95 4.25
CA VAL A 362 10.38 47.62 4.19
C VAL A 362 11.18 48.26 5.31
N SER A 363 10.55 48.97 6.26
CA SER A 363 11.23 49.75 7.32
C SER A 363 12.31 48.98 8.06
N LYS A 364 12.05 47.72 8.41
CA LYS A 364 12.97 46.84 9.13
C LYS A 364 14.05 46.21 8.26
N PHE A 365 13.91 46.26 6.93
CA PHE A 365 14.80 45.60 5.98
C PHE A 365 15.70 46.57 5.20
N MET A 366 15.37 47.86 5.14
CA MET A 366 16.09 48.84 4.30
C MET A 366 17.60 48.87 4.58
N ASP A 367 17.98 48.76 5.86
CA ASP A 367 19.39 48.81 6.29
C ASP A 367 20.15 47.49 6.01
N GLU A 368 19.43 46.38 5.87
CA GLU A 368 19.98 45.05 5.61
C GLU A 368 19.96 44.69 4.12
N HIS A 369 19.33 45.53 3.27
CA HIS A 369 19.20 45.26 1.85
C HIS A 369 20.59 45.18 1.17
N PRO A 370 20.96 44.04 0.53
CA PRO A 370 22.30 43.86 -0.03
C PRO A 370 22.70 44.86 -1.13
N GLY A 371 21.73 45.42 -1.85
CA GLY A 371 21.96 46.50 -2.82
C GLY A 371 22.16 47.88 -2.19
N GLY A 372 22.10 47.98 -0.87
CA GLY A 372 22.22 49.21 -0.10
C GLY A 372 20.89 49.91 0.16
N LYS A 373 20.84 50.65 1.28
CA LYS A 373 19.67 51.39 1.77
C LYS A 373 19.13 52.41 0.76
N THR A 374 20.02 53.13 0.08
CA THR A 374 19.67 54.24 -0.82
C THR A 374 18.75 53.79 -1.96
N LEU A 375 18.93 52.57 -2.47
CA LEU A 375 18.07 52.00 -3.51
C LEU A 375 16.64 51.78 -3.00
N ILE A 376 16.48 51.34 -1.76
CA ILE A 376 15.15 51.15 -1.15
C ILE A 376 14.49 52.48 -0.82
N VAL A 377 15.23 53.44 -0.25
CA VAL A 377 14.72 54.80 0.03
C VAL A 377 14.18 55.46 -1.23
N SER A 378 14.92 55.38 -2.34
CA SER A 378 14.50 55.95 -3.62
C SER A 378 13.32 55.22 -4.28
N SER A 379 12.94 54.07 -3.74
CA SER A 379 11.84 53.23 -4.22
C SER A 379 10.54 53.41 -3.42
N LEU A 380 10.56 54.12 -2.29
CA LEU A 380 9.38 54.37 -1.48
C LEU A 380 8.27 55.07 -2.29
N GLY A 381 7.03 54.57 -2.16
CA GLY A 381 5.88 55.10 -2.89
C GLY A 381 5.86 54.79 -4.39
N LYS A 382 6.67 53.83 -4.86
CA LYS A 382 6.70 53.41 -6.26
C LYS A 382 6.29 51.95 -6.43
N ASP A 383 5.80 51.65 -7.63
CA ASP A 383 5.69 50.27 -8.11
C ASP A 383 7.07 49.83 -8.64
N MET A 384 7.68 48.91 -7.91
CA MET A 384 9.02 48.38 -8.20
C MET A 384 8.98 47.05 -8.93
N THR A 385 7.83 46.62 -9.44
CA THR A 385 7.63 45.33 -10.13
C THR A 385 8.67 45.10 -11.22
N THR A 386 8.83 46.06 -12.14
CA THR A 386 9.76 45.93 -13.27
C THR A 386 11.21 45.84 -12.79
N ALA A 387 11.61 46.70 -11.85
CA ALA A 387 12.97 46.71 -11.32
C ALA A 387 13.30 45.40 -10.59
N PHE A 388 12.36 44.87 -9.82
CA PHE A 388 12.49 43.64 -9.03
C PHE A 388 12.47 42.35 -9.88
N ASN A 389 11.78 42.38 -11.02
CA ASN A 389 11.60 41.24 -11.93
C ASN A 389 12.59 41.21 -13.11
N GLY A 390 13.76 41.87 -12.99
CA GLY A 390 14.84 41.79 -13.98
C GLY A 390 14.97 42.97 -14.93
N GLY A 391 14.16 44.01 -14.78
CA GLY A 391 14.39 45.30 -15.46
C GLY A 391 15.60 46.06 -14.89
N VAL A 392 15.93 45.82 -13.61
CA VAL A 392 17.17 46.29 -12.99
C VAL A 392 17.92 45.12 -12.36
N TYR A 393 17.25 44.36 -11.49
CA TYR A 393 17.83 43.18 -10.87
C TYR A 393 16.80 42.05 -10.78
N SER A 394 17.17 40.87 -11.26
CA SER A 394 16.29 39.69 -11.21
C SER A 394 16.44 39.01 -9.86
N HIS A 395 15.57 39.37 -8.92
CA HIS A 395 15.65 38.88 -7.54
C HIS A 395 15.42 37.37 -7.43
N SER A 396 16.26 36.72 -6.62
CA SER A 396 16.24 35.28 -6.38
C SER A 396 14.97 34.81 -5.65
N ASN A 397 14.72 33.50 -5.65
CA ASN A 397 13.62 32.90 -4.88
C ASN A 397 13.75 33.20 -3.37
N ALA A 398 14.97 33.27 -2.83
CA ALA A 398 15.19 33.60 -1.42
C ALA A 398 14.71 35.03 -1.09
N ALA A 399 15.04 36.01 -1.94
CA ALA A 399 14.56 37.37 -1.77
C ALA A 399 13.02 37.44 -1.86
N ARG A 400 12.41 36.73 -2.82
CA ARG A 400 10.95 36.63 -2.95
C ARG A 400 10.28 36.00 -1.74
N ASN A 401 10.87 34.94 -1.18
CA ASN A 401 10.37 34.30 0.03
C ASN A 401 10.46 35.26 1.23
N LEU A 402 11.56 36.00 1.37
CA LEU A 402 11.71 36.98 2.45
C LEU A 402 10.65 38.08 2.38
N MET A 403 10.35 38.59 1.18
CA MET A 403 9.31 39.62 0.98
C MET A 403 7.95 39.21 1.54
N SER A 404 7.63 37.91 1.60
CA SER A 404 6.36 37.45 2.15
C SER A 404 6.13 37.88 3.60
N SER A 405 7.19 38.04 4.39
CA SER A 405 7.15 38.49 5.78
C SER A 405 6.93 40.00 5.95
N PHE A 406 7.06 40.78 4.87
CA PHE A 406 6.94 42.24 4.86
C PHE A 406 5.61 42.74 4.33
N ARG A 407 4.70 41.85 3.92
CA ARG A 407 3.42 42.21 3.32
C ARG A 407 2.50 42.89 4.33
N VAL A 408 1.91 44.00 3.93
CA VAL A 408 0.96 44.76 4.76
C VAL A 408 -0.34 45.12 4.04
N GLY A 409 -0.41 44.93 2.72
CA GLY A 409 -1.62 45.24 1.94
C GLY A 409 -1.56 44.73 0.50
N VAL A 410 -2.66 44.88 -0.22
CA VAL A 410 -2.75 44.64 -1.66
C VAL A 410 -3.46 45.80 -2.36
N ILE A 411 -3.04 46.13 -3.57
CA ILE A 411 -3.66 47.18 -4.38
C ILE A 411 -4.95 46.63 -5.03
N SER A 412 -6.02 47.40 -4.95
CA SER A 412 -7.31 47.11 -5.60
C SER A 412 -7.12 46.90 -7.11
N GLY A 413 -7.54 45.74 -7.63
CA GLY A 413 -7.33 45.35 -9.02
C GLY A 413 -5.89 44.90 -9.36
N GLY A 414 -4.94 44.99 -8.43
CA GLY A 414 -3.51 44.66 -8.64
C GLY A 414 -3.15 43.17 -8.53
N GLY A 415 -4.12 42.29 -8.30
CA GLY A 415 -3.87 40.86 -8.09
C GLY A 415 -3.43 40.09 -9.35
N GLU A 416 -3.71 40.60 -10.54
CA GLU A 416 -3.35 39.96 -11.82
C GLU A 416 -2.15 40.63 -12.49
N VAL A 417 -0.94 40.25 -12.06
CA VAL A 417 0.28 40.63 -12.79
C VAL A 417 0.64 39.54 -13.78
N GLU A 418 0.89 39.89 -15.05
CA GLU A 418 1.24 38.96 -16.14
C GLU A 418 2.38 37.98 -15.77
N SER A 419 3.31 38.39 -14.90
CA SER A 419 4.41 37.55 -14.42
C SER A 419 3.93 36.29 -13.68
N ARG A 420 2.73 36.32 -13.09
CA ARG A 420 2.11 35.19 -12.38
C ARG A 420 1.34 34.24 -13.30
N LYS A 421 0.93 34.66 -14.49
CA LYS A 421 0.20 33.82 -15.48
C LYS A 421 1.10 32.79 -16.18
N LYS A 422 2.42 33.03 -16.28
CA LYS A 422 3.35 32.15 -17.00
C LYS A 422 3.87 30.94 -16.21
N LYS A 423 3.43 30.73 -14.95
CA LYS A 423 3.97 29.68 -14.06
C LYS A 423 2.89 28.85 -13.33
N GLN A 424 1.70 28.70 -13.90
CA GLN A 424 0.75 27.66 -13.46
C GLN A 424 0.82 26.44 -14.36
#